data_AF-A0A967SNB6-F1
#
_entry.id   AF-A0A967SNB6-F1
#
_cell.length_a   1.000
_cell.length_b   1.000
_cell.length_c   1.000
_cell.angle_alpha   90.00
_cell.angle_beta   90.00
_cell.angle_gamma   90.00
#
_symmetry.space_group_name_H-M   'P 1'
#
loop_
_entity.id
_entity.type
_entity.pdbx_description
1 polymer ?
#
loop_
_entity_poly.entity_id
_entity_poly.type
_entity_poly.pdbx_seq_one_letter_code
_entity_poly.pdbx_strand_id
1 'polypeptide(L)'
;MRKGRRRYPYAVGDRIAGDLTVIGHLAAGRLGHLYQVWSAREWCALTCKILTPSLRDDRRAVAALKREAKILRRVDHPNLIRSFGEGEHEGLPFLLMEYIEGPSLFELLERRPDRRLRLPDA
;
A
#
# COMPACT_ATOMS: atom_id res chain seq x y z
N MET A 1 -18.13 20.73 -18.83
CA MET A 1 -17.79 19.29 -18.74
C MET A 1 -17.48 18.94 -17.28
N ARG A 2 -18.34 18.16 -16.62
CA ARG A 2 -18.18 17.80 -15.21
C ARG A 2 -17.17 16.64 -15.13
N LYS A 3 -15.91 16.91 -14.78
CA LYS A 3 -14.92 15.84 -14.50
C LYS A 3 -15.55 14.90 -13.46
N GLY A 4 -15.81 13.65 -13.84
CA GLY A 4 -16.31 12.63 -12.93
C GLY A 4 -15.42 12.60 -11.69
N ARG A 5 -16.04 12.64 -10.51
CA ARG A 5 -15.32 12.70 -9.24
C ARG A 5 -14.55 11.39 -9.09
N ARG A 6 -13.22 11.41 -9.29
CA ARG A 6 -12.37 10.23 -9.12
C ARG A 6 -12.57 9.69 -7.70
N ARG A 7 -12.78 8.38 -7.58
CA ARG A 7 -13.02 7.70 -6.29
C ARG A 7 -11.76 7.74 -5.40
N TYR A 8 -10.58 7.76 -6.01
CA TYR A 8 -9.27 7.81 -5.36
C TYR A 8 -8.32 8.73 -6.14
N PRO A 9 -7.24 9.26 -5.52
CA PRO A 9 -6.30 10.17 -6.17
C PRO A 9 -5.70 9.65 -7.48
N TYR A 10 -5.28 8.37 -7.49
CA TYR A 10 -4.62 7.73 -8.63
C TYR A 10 -5.53 6.65 -9.23
N ALA A 11 -5.61 6.60 -10.56
CA ALA A 11 -6.36 5.63 -11.34
C ALA A 11 -5.43 4.59 -12.01
N VAL A 12 -6.01 3.49 -12.47
CA VAL A 12 -5.26 2.50 -13.27
C VAL A 12 -4.63 3.18 -14.49
N GLY A 13 -3.34 2.90 -14.72
CA GLY A 13 -2.52 3.51 -15.76
C GLY A 13 -1.79 4.79 -15.32
N ASP A 14 -2.19 5.43 -14.21
CA ASP A 14 -1.44 6.56 -13.65
C ASP A 14 -0.05 6.06 -13.17
N ARG A 15 0.93 6.96 -13.15
CA ARG A 15 2.30 6.67 -12.73
C ARG A 15 2.62 7.33 -11.40
N ILE A 16 3.06 6.54 -10.43
CA ILE A 16 3.64 7.01 -9.16
C ILE A 16 5.16 6.92 -9.29
N ALA A 17 5.87 7.95 -8.80
CA ALA A 17 7.34 8.04 -8.87
C ALA A 17 7.96 7.89 -10.29
N GLY A 18 7.15 8.00 -11.35
CA GLY A 18 7.58 7.92 -12.75
C GLY A 18 7.66 6.49 -13.32
N ASP A 19 7.97 5.48 -12.51
CA ASP A 19 8.21 4.09 -12.93
C ASP A 19 7.24 3.05 -12.34
N LEU A 20 6.39 3.45 -11.38
CA LEU A 20 5.37 2.58 -10.79
C LEU A 20 4.03 2.82 -11.47
N THR A 21 3.57 1.85 -12.27
CA THR A 21 2.28 1.96 -12.96
C THR A 21 1.18 1.43 -12.05
N VAL A 22 0.18 2.25 -11.74
CA VAL A 22 -0.99 1.81 -10.95
C VAL A 22 -1.78 0.79 -11.75
N ILE A 23 -1.98 -0.40 -11.19
CA ILE A 23 -2.77 -1.48 -11.79
C ILE A 23 -4.07 -1.76 -11.02
N GLY A 24 -4.19 -1.26 -9.79
CA GLY A 24 -5.43 -1.33 -9.02
C GLY A 24 -5.39 -0.52 -7.72
N HIS A 25 -6.57 -0.13 -7.22
CA HIS A 25 -6.72 0.36 -5.85
C HIS A 25 -7.08 -0.81 -4.94
N LEU A 26 -6.34 -0.98 -3.86
CA LEU A 26 -6.51 -2.11 -2.93
C LEU A 26 -7.36 -1.71 -1.72
N ALA A 27 -6.97 -0.63 -1.05
CA ALA A 27 -7.65 -0.19 0.16
C ALA A 27 -7.38 1.29 0.47
N ALA A 28 -8.25 1.87 1.30
CA ALA A 28 -8.03 3.19 1.89
C ALA A 28 -7.93 3.00 3.41
N GLY A 29 -6.91 3.58 4.02
CA GLY A 29 -6.68 3.56 5.46
C GLY A 29 -6.59 4.97 6.02
N ARG A 30 -6.40 5.06 7.35
CA ARG A 30 -6.34 6.33 8.08
C ARG A 30 -5.28 7.31 7.56
N LEU A 31 -4.12 6.80 7.16
CA LEU A 31 -2.98 7.63 6.73
C LEU A 31 -2.89 7.77 5.20
N GLY A 32 -3.46 6.84 4.44
CA GLY A 32 -3.12 6.73 3.04
C GLY A 32 -3.91 5.69 2.29
N HIS A 33 -3.63 5.61 1.00
CA HIS A 33 -4.20 4.63 0.08
C HIS A 33 -3.16 3.55 -0.21
N LEU A 34 -3.65 2.32 -0.36
CA LEU A 34 -2.90 1.18 -0.86
C LEU A 34 -3.28 0.95 -2.31
N TYR A 35 -2.28 0.94 -3.18
CA TYR A 35 -2.43 0.62 -4.59
C TYR A 35 -1.60 -0.61 -4.93
N GLN A 36 -2.11 -1.44 -5.83
CA GLN A 36 -1.28 -2.39 -6.53
C GLN A 36 -0.60 -1.65 -7.68
N VAL A 37 0.71 -1.80 -7.79
CA VAL A 37 1.52 -1.14 -8.81
C VAL A 37 2.41 -2.16 -9.52
N TRP A 38 2.63 -1.99 -10.81
CA TRP A 38 3.68 -2.68 -11.55
C TRP A 38 4.98 -1.87 -11.44
N SER A 39 6.04 -2.50 -10.93
CA SER A 39 7.38 -1.91 -10.88
C SER A 39 8.19 -2.38 -12.09
N ALA A 40 8.58 -1.45 -12.96
CA ALA A 40 9.49 -1.75 -14.07
C ALA A 40 10.92 -2.06 -13.59
N ARG A 41 11.30 -1.58 -12.40
CA ARG A 41 12.61 -1.82 -11.80
C ARG A 41 12.74 -3.24 -11.26
N GLU A 42 11.73 -3.68 -10.51
CA GLU A 42 11.71 -4.99 -9.83
C GLU A 42 11.04 -6.08 -10.68
N TRP A 43 10.48 -5.71 -11.84
CA TRP A 43 9.79 -6.61 -12.77
C TRP A 43 8.68 -7.46 -12.12
N CYS A 44 7.98 -6.88 -11.13
CA CYS A 44 6.90 -7.55 -10.43
C CYS A 44 5.82 -6.56 -9.95
N ALA A 45 4.67 -7.11 -9.55
CA ALA A 45 3.63 -6.35 -8.88
C ALA A 45 4.00 -6.12 -7.40
N LEU A 46 3.81 -4.89 -6.94
CA LEU A 46 4.06 -4.46 -5.58
C LEU A 46 2.83 -3.76 -5.01
N THR A 47 2.82 -3.61 -3.69
CA THR A 47 1.88 -2.73 -3.00
C THR A 47 2.55 -1.39 -2.72
N CYS A 48 1.92 -0.29 -3.14
CA CYS A 48 2.34 1.07 -2.83
C CYS A 48 1.38 1.69 -1.81
N LYS A 49 1.87 1.96 -0.60
CA LYS A 49 1.16 2.76 0.40
C LYS A 49 1.59 4.20 0.27
N ILE A 50 0.70 5.07 -0.17
CA ILE A 50 0.97 6.50 -0.35
C ILE A 50 0.06 7.34 0.55
N LEU A 51 0.63 8.39 1.15
CA LEU A 51 -0.10 9.29 2.02
C LEU A 51 -1.28 9.95 1.27
N THR A 52 -2.42 10.10 1.93
CA THR A 52 -3.56 10.79 1.32
C THR A 52 -3.21 12.27 1.09
N PRO A 53 -3.57 12.86 -0.07
CA PRO A 53 -3.24 14.26 -0.37
C PRO A 53 -3.69 15.28 0.69
N SER A 54 -4.81 15.01 1.38
CA SER A 54 -5.33 15.88 2.45
C SER A 54 -4.45 15.89 3.72
N LEU A 55 -3.51 14.95 3.85
CA LEU A 55 -2.60 14.83 5.00
C LEU A 55 -1.17 15.27 4.68
N ARG A 56 -0.94 15.85 3.48
CA ARG A 56 0.37 16.30 3.01
C ARG A 56 1.15 17.11 4.04
N ASP A 57 0.51 18.12 4.62
CA ASP A 57 1.14 19.06 5.55
C ASP A 57 0.99 18.63 7.02
N ASP A 58 0.32 17.50 7.27
CA ASP A 58 0.24 16.91 8.60
C ASP A 58 1.57 16.20 8.92
N ARG A 59 2.43 16.92 9.64
CA ARG A 59 3.73 16.42 10.09
C ARG A 59 3.65 15.11 10.86
N ARG A 60 2.56 14.86 11.61
CA ARG A 60 2.38 13.59 12.35
C ARG A 60 2.06 12.45 11.39
N ALA A 61 1.20 12.69 10.40
CA ALA A 61 0.88 11.69 9.38
C ALA A 61 2.09 11.32 8.52
N VAL A 62 2.84 12.34 8.06
CA VAL A 62 4.10 12.16 7.33
C VAL A 62 5.11 11.37 8.16
N ALA A 63 5.31 11.75 9.42
CA ALA A 63 6.24 11.05 10.31
C ALA A 63 5.81 9.60 10.59
N ALA A 64 4.51 9.34 10.69
CA ALA A 64 3.99 7.99 10.90
C ALA A 64 4.31 7.06 9.72
N LEU A 65 4.07 7.50 8.48
CA LEU A 65 4.38 6.67 7.30
C LEU A 65 5.89 6.47 7.13
N LYS A 66 6.70 7.52 7.34
CA LYS A 66 8.19 7.39 7.32
C LYS A 66 8.69 6.44 8.41
N ARG A 67 8.07 6.42 9.59
CA ARG A 67 8.41 5.50 10.67
C ARG A 67 8.10 4.05 10.28
N GLU A 68 6.94 3.79 9.68
CA GLU A 68 6.56 2.46 9.18
C GLU A 68 7.57 1.94 8.16
N ALA A 69 7.93 2.77 7.18
CA ALA A 69 8.94 2.45 6.17
C ALA A 69 10.29 2.10 6.80
N LYS A 70 10.77 2.91 7.76
CA LYS A 70 12.02 2.66 8.50
C LYS A 70 12.01 1.36 9.30
N ILE A 71 10.86 0.98 9.89
CA ILE A 71 10.73 -0.27 10.63
C ILE A 71 10.81 -1.46 9.68
N LEU A 72 10.02 -1.45 8.60
CA LEU A 72 9.98 -2.55 7.65
C LEU A 72 11.30 -2.77 6.90
N ARG A 73 12.11 -1.72 6.70
CA ARG A 73 13.45 -1.84 6.12
C ARG A 73 14.44 -2.64 6.99
N ARG A 74 14.15 -2.84 8.27
CA ARG A 74 15.05 -3.48 9.25
C ARG A 74 14.69 -4.93 9.54
N VAL A 75 13.63 -5.45 8.94
CA VAL A 75 13.10 -6.77 9.26
C VAL A 75 13.01 -7.59 7.99
N ASP A 76 13.53 -8.81 8.04
CA ASP A 76 13.47 -9.79 6.96
C ASP A 76 13.11 -11.14 7.58
N HIS A 77 11.87 -11.58 7.37
CA HIS A 77 11.33 -12.80 7.96
C HIS A 77 10.19 -13.33 7.10
N PRO A 78 10.06 -14.66 6.88
CA PRO A 78 9.05 -15.24 5.98
C PRO A 78 7.60 -14.89 6.33
N ASN A 79 7.32 -14.58 7.59
CA ASN A 79 5.98 -14.21 8.08
C ASN A 79 5.78 -12.69 8.24
N LEU A 80 6.67 -11.87 7.70
CA LEU A 80 6.56 -10.41 7.73
C LEU A 80 6.68 -9.84 6.32
N ILE A 81 5.89 -8.82 6.04
CA ILE A 81 5.86 -8.20 4.72
C ILE A 81 7.21 -7.57 4.39
N ARG A 82 7.75 -7.89 3.22
CA ARG A 82 9.03 -7.34 2.78
C ARG A 82 8.87 -5.92 2.24
N SER A 83 9.79 -5.02 2.62
CA SER A 83 9.91 -3.68 2.05
C SER A 83 10.72 -3.68 0.76
N PHE A 84 10.27 -2.93 -0.24
CA PHE A 84 10.98 -2.69 -1.51
C PHE A 84 11.51 -1.26 -1.63
N GLY A 85 11.39 -0.47 -0.56
CA GLY A 85 11.88 0.90 -0.49
C GLY A 85 10.79 1.94 -0.28
N GLU A 86 11.22 3.19 -0.15
CA GLU A 86 10.38 4.34 0.17
C GLU A 86 10.76 5.51 -0.74
N GLY A 87 9.85 6.45 -0.92
CA GLY A 87 10.10 7.61 -1.74
C GLY A 87 9.05 8.69 -1.55
N GLU A 88 9.01 9.62 -2.51
CA GLU A 88 8.06 10.72 -2.53
C GLU A 88 7.49 10.88 -3.94
N HIS A 89 6.19 11.09 -4.04
CA HIS A 89 5.52 11.39 -5.29
C HIS A 89 4.61 12.60 -5.10
N GLU A 90 4.81 13.63 -5.92
CA GLU A 90 4.09 14.90 -5.82
C GLU A 90 4.11 15.49 -4.40
N GLY A 91 5.18 15.32 -3.61
CA GLY A 91 5.27 15.78 -2.22
C GLY A 91 4.61 14.86 -1.18
N LEU A 92 4.15 13.67 -1.57
CA LEU A 92 3.53 12.69 -0.68
C LEU A 92 4.49 11.52 -0.46
N PRO A 93 4.84 11.18 0.80
CA PRO A 93 5.66 10.02 1.07
C PRO A 93 4.91 8.74 0.67
N PHE A 94 5.64 7.77 0.13
CA PHE A 94 5.16 6.43 -0.13
C PHE A 94 6.13 5.36 0.37
N LEU A 95 5.60 4.16 0.57
CA LEU A 95 6.32 2.94 0.91
C LEU A 95 5.90 1.83 -0.08
N LEU A 96 6.89 1.16 -0.67
CA LEU A 96 6.72 -0.04 -1.47
C LEU A 96 6.93 -1.27 -0.62
N MET A 97 6.03 -2.21 -0.77
CA MET A 97 6.05 -3.48 -0.05
C MET A 97 5.60 -4.60 -0.96
N GLU A 98 5.88 -5.82 -0.54
CA GLU A 98 5.42 -7.02 -1.23
C GLU A 98 3.91 -6.97 -1.50
N TYR A 99 3.52 -7.44 -2.70
CA TYR A 99 2.12 -7.68 -2.98
C TYR A 99 1.74 -9.06 -2.48
N ILE A 100 0.81 -9.12 -1.52
CA ILE A 100 0.27 -10.38 -1.01
C ILE A 100 -1.02 -10.68 -1.74
N GLU A 101 -1.03 -11.79 -2.49
CA GLU A 101 -2.22 -12.28 -3.14
C GLU A 101 -3.14 -12.97 -2.13
N GLY A 102 -4.44 -12.65 -2.21
CA GLY A 102 -5.48 -13.24 -1.38
C GLY A 102 -6.20 -12.25 -0.47
N PRO A 103 -7.19 -12.72 0.29
CA PRO A 103 -7.98 -11.88 1.17
C PRO A 103 -7.20 -11.49 2.42
N SER A 104 -7.46 -10.29 2.91
CA SER A 104 -7.06 -9.88 4.26
C SER A 104 -7.74 -10.74 5.32
N LEU A 105 -7.14 -10.80 6.52
CA LEU A 105 -7.76 -11.45 7.68
C LEU A 105 -9.13 -10.86 7.98
N PHE A 106 -9.30 -9.54 7.82
CA PHE A 106 -10.57 -8.86 8.03
C PHE A 106 -11.66 -9.41 7.09
N GLU A 107 -11.38 -9.52 5.79
CA GLU A 107 -12.33 -10.08 4.82
C GLU A 107 -12.62 -11.57 5.09
N LEU A 108 -11.63 -12.34 5.57
CA LEU A 108 -11.84 -13.73 5.95
C LEU A 108 -12.79 -13.87 7.15
N LEU A 109 -12.64 -12.99 8.15
CA LEU A 109 -13.48 -12.97 9.34
C LEU A 109 -14.91 -12.51 9.01
N GLU A 110 -15.08 -11.48 8.18
CA GLU A 110 -16.40 -11.04 7.74
C GLU A 110 -17.17 -12.12 6.98
N ARG A 111 -16.50 -12.89 6.12
CA ARG A 111 -17.14 -13.98 5.36
C ARG A 111 -17.56 -15.15 6.24
N ARG A 112 -16.88 -15.37 7.38
CA ARG A 112 -17.01 -16.57 8.21
C ARG A 112 -16.67 -16.24 9.68
N PRO A 113 -17.53 -15.52 10.42
CA PRO A 113 -17.20 -15.03 11.77
C PRO A 113 -16.89 -16.15 12.77
N ASP A 114 -17.52 -17.32 12.62
CA ASP A 114 -17.34 -18.47 13.52
C ASP A 114 -16.24 -19.45 13.06
N ARG A 115 -15.56 -19.15 11.94
CA ARG A 115 -14.54 -20.07 11.40
C ARG A 115 -13.25 -19.93 12.18
N ARG A 116 -12.90 -21.00 12.90
CA ARG A 116 -11.54 -21.19 13.41
C ARG A 116 -10.57 -21.34 12.23
N LEU A 117 -9.63 -20.41 12.10
CA LEU A 117 -8.52 -20.53 11.17
C LEU A 117 -7.53 -21.55 11.73
N ARG A 118 -7.25 -22.61 10.95
CA ARG A 118 -6.18 -23.55 11.31
C ARG A 118 -4.85 -22.85 11.03
N LEU A 119 -4.01 -22.73 12.06
CA LEU A 119 -2.61 -22.36 11.85
C LEU A 119 -1.89 -23.60 11.33
N PRO A 120 -1.11 -23.49 10.23
CA PRO A 120 -0.23 -24.58 9.83
C PRO A 120 0.77 -24.86 10.96
N ASP A 121 1.17 -26.12 11.12
CA ASP A 121 2.25 -26.49 12.02
C ASP A 121 3.52 -25.75 11.57
N ALA A 122 4.18 -25.06 12.52
CA ALA A 122 5.34 -24.21 12.27
C ALA A 122 6.62 -25.02 11.98
#